data_AF-A0A1I4EW35-F1
#
_entry.id   AF-A0A1I4EW35-F1
#
_cell.length_a   1.000
_cell.length_b   1.000
_cell.length_c   1.000
_cell.angle_alpha   90.00
_cell.angle_beta   90.00
_cell.angle_gamma   90.00
#
_symmetry.space_group_name_H-M   'P 1'
#
loop_
_entity.id
_entity.type
_entity.pdbx_description
1 polymer ?
#
loop_
_entity_poly.entity_id
_entity_poly.type
_entity_poly.pdbx_seq_one_letter_code
_entity_poly.pdbx_strand_id
1 'polypeptide(L)'
;MDSRKGLISMPDTLIKLPENRCYFCGKREATLLCDKVKGEIRAIDVGGPGVLSSGIITCDKPICEKCATHIDGADYCPDCVEKLKNNIRRR
;
A
#
# COMPACT_ATOMS: atom_id res chain seq x y z
N MET A 1 6.60 -58.64 -5.05
CA MET A 1 7.22 -57.45 -4.44
C MET A 1 6.79 -56.25 -5.30
N ASP A 2 5.62 -55.69 -5.01
CA ASP A 2 5.06 -54.52 -5.71
C ASP A 2 5.30 -53.30 -4.82
N SER A 3 6.28 -52.46 -5.20
CA SER A 3 6.61 -51.21 -4.51
C SER A 3 6.46 -50.06 -5.49
N ARG A 4 5.22 -49.72 -5.84
CA ARG A 4 4.87 -48.45 -6.48
C ARG A 4 5.17 -47.29 -5.52
N LYS A 5 6.42 -46.82 -5.54
CA LYS A 5 6.81 -45.54 -4.94
C LYS A 5 6.21 -44.42 -5.80
N GLY A 6 5.12 -43.83 -5.33
CA GLY A 6 4.56 -42.60 -5.89
C GLY A 6 5.58 -41.48 -5.78
N LEU A 7 6.18 -41.11 -6.91
CA LEU A 7 6.93 -39.86 -7.06
C LEU A 7 5.91 -38.73 -7.06
N ILE A 8 5.83 -38.01 -5.95
CA ILE A 8 5.12 -36.73 -5.88
C ILE A 8 5.98 -35.74 -6.68
N SER A 9 5.55 -35.40 -7.90
CA SER A 9 6.22 -34.38 -8.72
C SER A 9 6.16 -33.04 -8.01
N MET A 10 7.30 -32.51 -7.56
CA MET A 10 7.36 -31.10 -7.16
C MET A 10 7.14 -30.25 -8.41
N PRO A 11 6.34 -29.18 -8.36
CA PRO A 11 6.20 -28.30 -9.52
C PRO A 11 7.54 -27.60 -9.78
N ASP A 12 8.12 -27.81 -10.96
CA ASP A 12 9.40 -27.24 -11.43
C ASP A 12 9.38 -25.70 -11.61
N THR A 13 8.38 -25.00 -11.06
CA THR A 13 8.19 -23.56 -11.30
C THR A 13 8.76 -22.74 -10.15
N LEU A 14 10.00 -22.29 -10.29
CA LEU A 14 10.57 -21.25 -9.44
C LEU A 14 9.93 -19.90 -9.78
N ILE A 15 9.05 -19.40 -8.92
CA ILE A 15 8.45 -18.07 -9.06
C ILE A 15 9.33 -17.06 -8.34
N LYS A 16 10.05 -16.21 -9.08
CA LYS A 16 10.77 -15.06 -8.50
C LYS A 16 9.74 -14.00 -8.10
N LEU A 17 9.67 -13.68 -6.80
CA LEU A 17 8.86 -12.57 -6.31
C LEU A 17 9.61 -11.24 -6.50
N PRO A 18 8.89 -10.14 -6.74
CA PRO A 18 9.50 -8.81 -6.79
C PRO A 18 10.06 -8.41 -5.43
N GLU A 19 11.09 -7.57 -5.43
CA GLU A 19 11.73 -7.09 -4.19
C GLU A 19 10.83 -6.06 -3.48
N ASN A 20 10.34 -5.06 -4.20
CA ASN A 20 9.36 -4.10 -3.68
C ASN A 20 7.94 -4.63 -3.86
N ARG A 21 7.44 -5.38 -2.88
CA ARG A 21 6.13 -6.03 -2.99
C ARG A 21 5.00 -5.10 -2.57
N CYS A 22 3.89 -5.18 -3.31
CA CYS A 22 2.63 -4.58 -2.91
C CYS A 22 2.25 -5.02 -1.49
N TYR A 23 2.02 -4.03 -0.62
CA TYR A 23 1.67 -4.24 0.79
C TYR A 23 0.43 -5.10 0.97
N PHE A 24 -0.51 -5.05 0.02
CA PHE A 24 -1.82 -5.70 0.14
C PHE A 24 -1.85 -7.12 -0.42
N CYS A 25 -1.29 -7.34 -1.62
CA CYS A 25 -1.38 -8.66 -2.24
C CYS A 25 -0.12 -9.50 -2.07
N GLY A 26 1.04 -8.89 -1.79
CA GLY A 26 2.34 -9.57 -1.69
C GLY A 26 2.83 -10.27 -2.97
N LYS A 27 2.05 -10.22 -4.06
CA LYS A 27 2.25 -11.01 -5.29
C LYS A 27 2.89 -10.23 -6.43
N ARG A 28 2.75 -8.91 -6.42
CA ARG A 28 3.14 -8.00 -7.52
C ARG A 28 4.05 -6.91 -7.00
N GLU A 29 4.82 -6.33 -7.91
CA GLU A 29 5.65 -5.18 -7.63
C GLU A 29 4.78 -3.96 -7.28
N ALA A 30 5.18 -3.22 -6.27
CA ALA A 30 4.60 -1.94 -5.94
C ALA A 30 5.23 -0.85 -6.80
N THR A 31 4.41 -0.22 -7.63
CA THR A 31 4.82 0.88 -8.52
C THR A 31 4.22 2.22 -8.08
N LEU A 32 3.31 2.21 -7.10
CA LEU A 32 2.57 3.38 -6.63
C LEU A 32 2.64 3.50 -5.09
N LEU A 33 2.37 4.71 -4.59
CA LEU A 33 2.14 5.01 -3.17
C LEU A 33 0.69 5.43 -2.97
N CYS A 34 0.19 5.31 -1.74
CA CYS A 34 -1.16 5.76 -1.40
C CYS A 34 -1.19 7.24 -1.02
N ASP A 35 -1.93 8.05 -1.77
CA ASP A 35 -1.99 9.51 -1.66
C ASP A 35 -2.93 10.02 -0.55
N LYS A 36 -3.52 9.11 0.24
CA LYS A 36 -4.45 9.54 1.30
C LYS A 36 -3.71 10.35 2.38
N VAL A 37 -3.94 11.66 2.39
CA VAL A 37 -3.51 12.56 3.48
C VAL A 37 -4.06 12.08 4.83
N LYS A 38 -3.18 11.98 5.83
CA LYS A 38 -3.49 11.59 7.21
C LYS A 38 -3.44 12.76 8.19
N GLY A 39 -2.73 13.82 7.85
CA GLY A 39 -2.63 15.01 8.67
C GLY A 39 -1.62 16.01 8.12
N GLU A 40 -1.36 17.04 8.91
CA GLU A 40 -0.37 18.08 8.65
C GLU A 40 0.60 18.13 9.84
N ILE A 41 1.88 18.36 9.55
CA ILE A 41 2.89 18.69 10.56
C ILE A 41 3.17 20.18 10.48
N ARG A 42 3.30 20.82 11.63
CA ARG A 42 3.80 22.19 11.76
C ARG A 42 4.87 22.22 12.83
N ALA A 43 6.09 22.60 12.46
CA ALA A 43 7.13 22.94 13.42
C ALA A 43 6.90 24.39 13.85
N ILE A 44 6.74 24.61 15.15
CA ILE A 44 6.48 25.94 15.73
C ILE A 44 7.63 26.26 16.67
N ASP A 45 8.24 27.42 16.46
CA ASP A 45 9.15 28.01 17.44
C ASP A 45 8.32 28.75 18.49
N VAL A 46 8.36 28.25 19.73
CA VAL A 46 7.61 28.82 20.86
C VAL A 46 8.35 30.01 21.48
N GLY A 47 9.63 30.23 21.12
CA GLY A 47 10.48 31.31 21.62
C GLY A 47 10.93 32.33 20.57
N GLY A 48 10.54 32.15 19.31
CA GLY A 48 10.94 32.97 18.16
C GLY A 48 9.75 33.36 17.25
N PRO A 49 9.97 33.64 15.95
CA PRO A 49 8.99 34.33 15.08
C PRO A 49 7.75 33.51 14.69
N GLY A 50 7.56 32.28 15.19
CA GLY A 50 6.38 31.45 14.93
C GLY A 50 6.68 30.16 14.14
N VAL A 51 5.92 29.88 13.06
CA VAL A 51 6.01 28.62 12.31
C VAL A 51 7.32 28.52 11.53
N LEU A 52 8.10 27.47 11.81
CA LEU A 52 9.40 27.19 11.19
C LEU A 52 9.27 26.37 9.90
N SER A 53 8.35 25.40 9.88
CA SER A 53 8.09 24.58 8.70
C SER A 53 6.72 23.92 8.78
N SER A 54 6.19 23.52 7.62
CA SER A 54 4.97 22.74 7.50
C SER A 54 5.11 21.61 6.50
N GLY A 55 4.39 20.51 6.70
CA GLY A 55 4.38 19.37 5.80
C GLY A 55 3.06 18.61 5.84
N ILE A 56 2.81 17.80 4.82
CA ILE A 56 1.65 16.91 4.74
C ILE A 56 2.12 15.49 5.04
N ILE A 57 1.37 14.77 5.88
CA ILE A 57 1.59 13.34 6.09
C ILE A 57 0.63 12.58 5.18
N THR A 58 1.17 11.77 4.28
CA THR A 58 0.41 10.85 3.42
C THR A 58 0.47 9.43 3.95
N CYS A 59 -0.33 8.53 3.35
CA CYS A 59 -0.40 7.14 3.82
C CYS A 59 0.82 6.33 3.38
N ASP A 60 1.33 6.60 2.18
CA ASP A 60 2.56 6.06 1.59
C ASP A 60 2.70 4.52 1.61
N LYS A 61 1.60 3.79 1.77
CA LYS A 61 1.64 2.33 1.64
C LYS A 61 1.99 1.99 0.19
N PRO A 62 3.03 1.17 -0.07
CA PRO A 62 3.40 0.76 -1.42
C PRO A 62 2.36 -0.20 -1.98
N ILE A 63 1.79 0.13 -3.13
CA ILE A 63 0.71 -0.63 -3.78
C ILE A 63 1.05 -0.91 -5.25
N CYS A 64 0.61 -2.06 -5.75
CA CYS A 64 0.62 -2.33 -7.20
C CYS A 64 -0.60 -1.69 -7.84
N GLU A 65 -0.52 -1.37 -9.14
CA GLU A 65 -1.64 -0.84 -9.95
C GLU A 65 -2.95 -1.64 -9.76
N LYS A 66 -2.88 -2.98 -9.76
CA LYS A 66 -4.08 -3.83 -9.58
C LYS A 66 -4.77 -3.72 -8.22
N CYS A 67 -4.06 -3.21 -7.20
CA CYS A 67 -4.62 -3.01 -5.86
C CYS A 67 -4.95 -1.54 -5.59
N ALA A 68 -4.49 -0.62 -6.43
CA ALA A 68 -4.82 0.79 -6.32
C ALA A 68 -6.26 1.03 -6.79
N THR A 69 -6.90 2.04 -6.19
CA THR A 69 -8.11 2.65 -6.72
C THR A 69 -7.77 4.06 -7.15
N HIS A 70 -7.87 4.32 -8.46
CA HIS A 70 -7.59 5.61 -9.07
C HIS A 70 -8.83 6.51 -8.98
N ILE A 71 -8.72 7.67 -8.35
CA ILE A 71 -9.79 8.66 -8.24
C ILE A 71 -9.17 10.04 -8.45
N ASP A 72 -9.60 10.73 -9.51
CA ASP A 72 -9.22 12.12 -9.80
C ASP A 72 -7.71 12.40 -9.73
N GLY A 73 -6.92 11.54 -10.39
CA GLY A 73 -5.45 11.68 -10.45
C GLY A 73 -4.70 11.25 -9.18
N ALA A 74 -5.40 10.70 -8.17
CA ALA A 74 -4.79 10.19 -6.95
C ALA A 74 -5.00 8.67 -6.78
N ASP A 75 -4.04 8.04 -6.13
CA ASP A 75 -3.97 6.60 -5.91
C ASP A 75 -4.29 6.24 -4.47
N TYR A 76 -5.34 5.44 -4.27
CA TYR A 76 -5.79 5.03 -2.96
C TYR A 76 -5.60 3.54 -2.72
N CYS A 77 -5.03 3.20 -1.56
CA CYS A 77 -4.93 1.83 -1.12
C CYS A 77 -6.29 1.27 -0.63
N PRO A 78 -6.47 -0.07 -0.64
CA PRO A 78 -7.73 -0.71 -0.21
C PRO A 78 -8.26 -0.23 1.14
N ASP A 79 -7.40 -0.14 2.17
CA ASP A 79 -7.80 0.34 3.51
C ASP A 79 -8.35 1.76 3.50
N CYS A 80 -7.76 2.65 2.69
CA CYS A 80 -8.19 4.05 2.63
C CYS A 80 -9.48 4.20 1.84
N VAL A 81 -9.68 3.40 0.78
CA VAL A 81 -10.93 3.34 0.02
C VAL A 81 -12.08 2.85 0.89
N GLU A 82 -11.86 1.83 1.70
CA GLU A 82 -12.88 1.32 2.62
C GLU A 82 -13.32 2.41 3.62
N LYS A 83 -12.36 3.14 4.18
CA LYS A 83 -12.63 4.28 5.07
C LYS A 83 -13.40 5.39 4.37
N LEU A 84 -13.05 5.73 3.13
CA LEU A 84 -13.77 6.73 2.33
C LEU A 84 -15.23 6.30 2.09
N LYS A 85 -15.46 5.05 1.69
CA LYS A 85 -16.81 4.50 1.50
C LYS A 85 -17.64 4.57 2.78
N ASN A 86 -17.04 4.24 3.93
CA ASN A 86 -17.73 4.28 5.21
C ASN A 86 -18.09 5.70 5.65
N ASN A 87 -17.29 6.71 5.30
CA ASN A 87 -17.59 8.11 5.59
C ASN A 87 -18.72 8.66 4.71
N ILE A 88 -18.80 8.22 3.44
CA ILE A 88 -19.90 8.62 2.54
C ILE A 88 -21.23 8.04 3.03
N ARG A 89 -21.28 6.78 3.46
CA ARG A 89 -22.51 6.11 3.95
C ARG A 89 -23.08 6.68 5.25
N ARG A 90 -22.30 7.48 5.97
CA ARG A 90 -22.71 8.14 7.23
C ARG A 90 -23.20 9.58 7.02
N ARG A 91 -23.12 10.09 5.79
CA ARG A 91 -23.79 11.33 5.37
C ARG A 91 -25.14 10.98 4.76
#